data_AF-A0A529M8P9-F1
#
_entry.id   AF-A0A529M8P9-F1
#
_cell.length_a   1.000
_cell.length_b   1.000
_cell.length_c   1.000
_cell.angle_alpha   90.00
_cell.angle_beta   90.00
_cell.angle_gamma   90.00
#
_symmetry.space_group_name_H-M   'P 1'
#
loop_
_entity.id
_entity.type
_entity.pdbx_description
1 polymer ?
#
loop_
_entity_poly.entity_id
_entity_poly.type
_entity_poly.pdbx_seq_one_letter_code
_entity_poly.pdbx_strand_id
1 'polypeptide(L)' 'MTATVDPVTDVDLDAYVDDQVDVTRRIEVEAFLSARPEAAARVMSDLRTRDELRVAPPPGERTRMLRPRCGG' A
#
# COMPACT_ATOMS: atom_id res chain seq x y z
N MET A 1 -14.51 24.48 -21.84
CA MET A 1 -14.91 23.16 -21.32
C MET A 1 -14.10 22.91 -20.06
N THR A 2 -14.59 23.35 -18.90
CA THR A 2 -13.99 23.01 -17.61
C THR A 2 -14.43 21.60 -17.28
N ALA A 3 -13.58 20.62 -17.60
CA ALA A 3 -13.73 19.29 -17.03
C ALA A 3 -13.65 19.49 -15.51
N THR A 4 -14.77 19.28 -14.83
CA THR A 4 -14.80 19.16 -13.38
C THR A 4 -13.99 17.92 -13.05
N VAL A 5 -12.69 18.10 -12.85
CA VAL A 5 -11.80 17.05 -12.33
C VAL A 5 -12.42 16.64 -11.01
N ASP A 6 -12.90 15.40 -10.95
CA ASP A 6 -13.44 14.84 -9.72
C ASP A 6 -12.31 14.89 -8.67
N PRO A 7 -12.50 15.59 -7.53
CA PRO A 7 -11.45 15.74 -6.55
C PRO A 7 -10.88 14.38 -6.15
N VAL A 8 -9.56 14.33 -5.96
CA VAL A 8 -8.90 13.14 -5.40
C VAL A 8 -9.49 12.88 -4.01
N THR A 9 -9.98 11.66 -3.80
CA THR A 9 -10.59 11.23 -2.53
C THR A 9 -9.61 10.41 -1.71
N ASP A 10 -9.91 10.22 -0.42
CA ASP A 10 -9.10 9.35 0.44
C ASP A 10 -9.05 7.90 -0.09
N VAL A 11 -10.11 7.43 -0.74
CA VAL A 11 -10.14 6.10 -1.38
C VAL A 11 -9.12 6.00 -2.51
N ASP A 12 -8.91 7.07 -3.28
CA ASP A 12 -7.90 7.09 -4.34
C ASP A 12 -6.48 7.07 -3.76
N LEU A 13 -6.27 7.68 -2.58
CA LEU A 13 -5.00 7.66 -1.85
C LEU A 13 -4.70 6.26 -1.31
N ASP A 14 -5.69 5.60 -0.70
CA ASP A 14 -5.56 4.22 -0.24
C ASP A 14 -5.28 3.27 -1.41
N ALA A 15 -6.01 3.42 -2.51
CA ALA A 15 -5.77 2.64 -3.73
C ALA A 15 -4.39 2.93 -4.35
N TYR A 16 -3.86 4.16 -4.24
CA TYR A 16 -2.49 4.47 -4.64
C TYR A 16 -1.47 3.75 -3.76
N VAL A 17 -1.67 3.73 -2.44
CA VAL A 17 -0.83 2.99 -1.49
C VAL A 17 -0.86 1.49 -1.79
N ASP A 18 -1.99 0.93 -2.21
CA ASP A 18 -2.11 -0.49 -2.54
C ASP A 18 -1.69 -0.86 -3.98
N ASP A 19 -1.23 0.11 -4.79
CA ASP A 19 -0.96 -0.04 -6.24
C ASP A 19 -2.18 -0.50 -7.06
N GLN A 20 -3.38 -0.16 -6.59
CA GLN A 20 -4.67 -0.49 -7.21
C GLN A 20 -5.30 0.68 -7.98
N VAL A 21 -4.64 1.84 -8.02
CA VAL A 21 -5.07 3.00 -8.82
C VAL A 21 -4.63 2.84 -10.28
N ASP A 22 -5.53 3.14 -11.22
CA ASP A 22 -5.22 3.11 -12.65
C ASP A 22 -4.25 4.24 -13.06
N VAL A 23 -3.61 4.11 -14.22
CA VAL A 23 -2.57 5.05 -14.66
C VAL A 23 -3.10 6.49 -14.82
N THR A 24 -4.33 6.67 -15.29
CA THR A 24 -4.93 8.01 -15.45
C THR A 24 -5.20 8.63 -14.09
N ARG A 25 -5.79 7.89 -13.14
CA ARG A 25 -6.05 8.39 -11.79
C ARG A 25 -4.76 8.62 -11.00
N ARG A 26 -3.71 7.85 -11.28
CA ARG A 26 -2.38 8.00 -10.66
C ARG A 26 -1.77 9.38 -10.92
N ILE A 27 -1.89 9.88 -12.15
CA ILE A 27 -1.38 11.21 -12.52
C ILE A 27 -2.09 12.31 -11.72
N GLU A 28 -3.40 12.17 -11.51
CA GLU A 28 -4.19 13.12 -10.74
C GLU A 28 -3.84 13.07 -9.25
N VAL A 29 -3.65 11.87 -8.70
CA VAL A 29 -3.17 11.67 -7.32
C VAL A 29 -1.78 12.30 -7.15
N GLU A 30 -0.84 12.06 -8.06
CA GLU A 30 0.51 12.64 -8.00
C GLU A 30 0.48 14.17 -8.07
N ALA A 31 -0.35 14.76 -8.93
CA ALA A 31 -0.56 16.20 -8.98
C ALA A 31 -1.14 16.75 -7.66
N PHE A 32 -2.09 16.02 -7.05
CA PHE A 32 -2.68 16.37 -5.76
C PHE A 32 -1.66 16.31 -4.62
N LEU A 33 -0.81 15.28 -4.59
CA LEU A 33 0.25 15.09 -3.60
C LEU A 33 1.35 16.13 -3.75
N SER A 34 1.72 16.49 -4.99
CA SER A 34 2.68 17.56 -5.28
C SER A 34 2.22 18.91 -4.73
N ALA A 35 0.91 19.19 -4.80
CA ALA A 35 0.33 20.40 -4.24
C ALA A 35 0.14 20.37 -2.71
N ARG A 36 0.27 19.20 -2.05
CA ARG A 36 -0.02 18.98 -0.62
C ARG A 36 1.03 18.09 0.04
N PRO A 37 2.15 18.67 0.50
CA PRO A 37 3.23 17.91 1.10
C PRO A 37 2.81 17.14 2.37
N GLU A 38 1.82 17.65 3.13
CA GLU A 38 1.31 16.98 4.32
C GLU A 38 0.58 15.67 3.98
N ALA A 39 -0.17 15.65 2.86
CA ALA A 39 -0.83 14.44 2.37
C ALA A 39 0.20 13.45 1.81
N ALA A 40 1.18 13.94 1.06
CA ALA A 40 2.29 13.12 0.57
C ALA A 40 3.06 12.43 1.70
N ALA A 41 3.33 13.14 2.80
CA ALA A 41 4.00 12.56 3.96
C ALA A 41 3.21 11.39 4.59
N ARG A 42 1.88 11.48 4.64
CA ARG A 42 1.03 10.37 5.13
C ARG A 42 1.12 9.16 4.20
N VAL A 43 0.92 9.36 2.89
CA VAL A 43 1.04 8.31 1.88
C VAL A 43 2.40 7.60 1.94
N MET A 44 3.48 8.34 2.14
CA MET A 44 4.83 7.74 2.27
C MET A 44 5.00 6.91 3.54
N SER A 45 4.34 7.28 4.64
CA SER A 45 4.29 6.48 5.87
C SER A 45 3.49 5.19 5.68
N ASP A 46 2.38 5.27 4.95
CA ASP A 46 1.51 4.13 4.69
C ASP A 46 2.19 3.14 3.73
N LEU A 47 2.85 3.63 2.69
CA LEU A 47 3.70 2.84 1.79
C LEU A 47 4.80 2.10 2.55
N ARG A 48 5.49 2.79 3.48
CA ARG A 48 6.48 2.14 4.35
C ARG A 48 5.85 1.01 5.15
N THR A 49 4.71 1.26 5.79
CA THR A 49 4.03 0.25 6.62
C THR A 49 3.62 -0.96 5.78
N ARG A 50 3.07 -0.75 4.59
CA ARG A 50 2.73 -1.80 3.63
C ARG A 50 3.96 -2.61 3.24
N ASP A 51 5.07 -1.95 2.94
CA ASP A 51 6.31 -2.62 2.52
C ASP A 51 6.91 -3.43 3.67
N GLU A 52 6.89 -2.91 4.90
CA GLU A 52 7.29 -3.66 6.10
C GLU A 52 6.43 -4.92 6.28
N LEU A 53 5.11 -4.82 6.11
CA LEU A 53 4.20 -5.97 6.16
C LEU A 53 4.40 -6.95 5.01
N ARG A 54 4.75 -6.47 3.81
CA ARG A 54 5.00 -7.30 2.63
C ARG A 54 6.33 -8.05 2.71
N VAL A 55 7.35 -7.42 3.29
CA VAL A 55 8.67 -8.02 3.53
C VAL A 55 8.63 -9.00 4.70
N ALA A 56 7.73 -8.78 5.66
CA ALA A 56 7.51 -9.73 6.73
C ALA A 56 7.08 -11.08 6.13
N PRO A 57 7.82 -12.17 6.41
CA PRO A 57 7.36 -13.49 6.00
C PRO A 57 5.99 -13.74 6.66
N PRO A 58 5.02 -14.35 5.94
CA PRO A 58 3.74 -14.67 6.53
C PRO A 58 3.96 -15.49 7.82
N PRO A 59 3.19 -15.25 8.89
CA PRO A 59 3.34 -16.02 10.11
C PRO A 59 2.94 -17.48 9.86
N GLY A 60 3.94 -18.32 9.57
CA GLY A 60 3.83 -19.78 9.37
C GLY A 60 4.89 -20.24 8.37
N GLU A 61 6.04 -20.75 8.79
CA GLU A 61 6.19 -22.18 9.12
C GLU A 61 7.44 -22.39 10.01
N ARG A 62 7.36 -22.07 11.31
CA ARG A 62 8.43 -22.38 12.28
C ARG A 62 8.11 -23.51 13.25
N THR A 63 6.97 -24.20 13.08
CA THR A 63 6.49 -25.19 14.06
C THR A 63 6.29 -26.60 13.51
N ARG A 64 6.60 -26.88 12.23
CA ARG A 64 6.41 -28.24 11.66
C ARG A 64 7.61 -29.17 11.82
N MET A 65 8.79 -28.66 12.21
CA MET A 65 10.02 -29.47 12.35
C MET A 65 10.22 -30.06 13.76
N LEU A 66 9.33 -29.80 14.72
CA LEU A 66 9.38 -30.39 16.05
C LEU A 66 8.37 -31.54 16.22
N ARG A 67 8.42 -32.54 15.34
CA ARG A 67 7.91 -33.88 15.68
C ARG A 67 9.05 -34.88 15.53
N PRO A 68 9.70 -35.31 16.63
CA PRO A 68 10.64 -36.40 16.54
C PRO A 68 9.87 -37.63 16.06
N ARG A 69 10.28 -38.19 14.92
CA ARG A 69 9.91 -39.55 14.54
C ARG A 69 10.70 -40.49 15.46
N CYS A 70 10.17 -40.75 16.65
CA CYS A 70 10.56 -41.91 17.44
C CYS A 70 9.55 -43.03 17.14
N GLY A 71 10.02 -44.14 16.58
CA GLY A 71 9.27 -45.38 16.34
C GLY A 71 9.63 -45.98 14.97
N GLY A 72 10.19 -47.18 14.87
CA GLY A 72 10.56 -48.19 15.88
C GLY A 72 11.45 -49.25 15.25
#